data_AF-A0A2V7LDD9-F1
#
_entry.id   AF-A0A2V7LDD9-F1
#
_cell.length_a   1.000
_cell.length_b   1.000
_cell.length_c   1.000
_cell.angle_alpha   90.00
_cell.angle_beta   90.00
_cell.angle_gamma   90.00
#
_symmetry.space_group_name_H-M   'P 1'
#
loop_
_entity.id
_entity.type
_entity.pdbx_description
1 polymer ?
#
loop_
_entity_poly.entity_id
_entity_poly.type
_entity_poly.pdbx_seq_one_letter_code
_entity_poly.pdbx_strand_id
1 'polypeptide(L)'
;MFMYRTCAFCNGKLPGDGGPSGLGVGQRLAFDEWKARLWVVCPKCSRWNLAPLDDRLEKIEALARAAARGRVAAATEQVALIRWQHYDFVRVEKPRRLEFATWRYGERLKARRREQLKFVLPVTVAAVGLAVAVNVTAGGSFGVFVWNIPRGAQWLYTRIVGRRSVGVAEPPICERCGTVLQLRARHVAYARVVGQAQGDVALILSCPNCHAEGAMLVGRDAHNALRQGLTYLALARAGRQRVEDAARLVEGAGGPDQLIRDVARRELTLRSLAPERRLALEMAVDERAEVTELERQWRDAEELADIADGQLSTTTELEEELRRLKKRPEGDQPSS
;
A
#
# COMPACT_ATOMS: atom_id res chain seq x y z
N MET A 1 -6.24 1.55 21.92
CA MET A 1 -5.57 1.27 20.64
C MET A 1 -5.84 2.39 19.63
N PHE A 2 -4.81 3.05 19.10
CA PHE A 2 -4.98 4.12 18.11
C PHE A 2 -5.33 3.52 16.74
N MET A 3 -6.59 3.61 16.36
CA MET A 3 -6.99 3.24 15.00
C MET A 3 -6.56 4.30 14.00
N TYR A 4 -5.95 3.88 12.88
CA TYR A 4 -5.54 4.82 11.85
C TYR A 4 -6.78 5.45 11.19
N ARG A 5 -6.93 6.76 11.31
CA ARG A 5 -8.02 7.53 10.67
C ARG A 5 -7.67 7.97 9.24
N THR A 6 -6.42 7.80 8.85
CA THR A 6 -5.86 8.23 7.57
C THR A 6 -5.21 7.06 6.85
N CYS A 7 -5.25 7.13 5.52
CA CYS A 7 -4.60 6.17 4.65
C CYS A 7 -3.07 6.27 4.81
N ALA A 8 -2.40 5.15 5.10
CA ALA A 8 -0.95 5.07 5.28
C ALA A 8 -0.15 5.45 4.01
N PHE A 9 -0.83 5.59 2.87
CA PHE A 9 -0.19 5.85 1.57
C PHE A 9 -0.35 7.26 1.05
N CYS A 10 -1.49 7.90 1.30
CA CYS A 10 -1.79 9.23 0.77
C CYS A 10 -2.18 10.24 1.85
N ASN A 11 -2.17 9.82 3.11
CA ASN A 11 -2.63 10.56 4.29
C ASN A 11 -4.07 11.12 4.16
N GLY A 12 -4.85 10.62 3.20
CA GLY A 12 -6.25 10.98 3.03
C GLY A 12 -7.11 10.36 4.12
N LYS A 13 -8.17 11.06 4.53
CA LYS A 13 -9.17 10.55 5.48
C LYS A 13 -9.79 9.24 4.98
N LEU A 14 -9.98 8.28 5.89
CA LEU A 14 -10.73 7.06 5.65
C LEU A 14 -12.16 7.26 6.18
N PRO A 15 -13.15 7.56 5.32
CA PRO A 15 -14.51 7.80 5.77
C PRO A 15 -15.22 6.50 6.15
N GLY A 16 -16.32 6.62 6.88
CA GLY A 16 -17.10 5.51 7.41
C GLY A 16 -16.69 5.15 8.83
N ASP A 17 -17.50 4.31 9.46
CA ASP A 17 -17.36 3.79 10.82
C ASP A 17 -16.95 2.30 10.83
N GLY A 18 -16.58 1.74 9.68
CA GLY A 18 -16.24 0.31 9.55
C GLY A 18 -17.46 -0.62 9.54
N GLY A 19 -18.68 -0.09 9.72
CA GLY A 19 -19.91 -0.87 9.68
C GLY A 19 -19.88 -2.12 10.58
N PRO A 20 -20.29 -3.30 10.07
CA PRO A 20 -20.35 -4.54 10.85
C PRO A 20 -19.03 -4.99 11.46
N SER A 21 -17.89 -4.56 10.92
CA SER A 21 -16.57 -4.91 11.48
C SER A 21 -16.27 -4.22 12.81
N GLY A 22 -17.01 -3.17 13.18
CA GLY A 22 -16.72 -2.40 14.40
C GLY A 22 -15.29 -1.84 14.41
N LEU A 23 -14.65 -1.64 13.25
CA LEU A 23 -13.37 -0.96 13.19
C LEU A 23 -13.57 0.48 13.68
N GLY A 24 -14.53 1.24 13.15
CA GLY A 24 -14.67 2.68 13.41
C GLY A 24 -14.11 3.55 12.27
N VAL A 25 -13.60 2.92 11.21
CA VAL A 25 -13.19 3.58 9.95
C VAL A 25 -13.47 2.65 8.77
N GLY A 26 -13.77 3.25 7.63
CA GLY A 26 -13.90 2.54 6.37
C GLY A 26 -15.34 2.34 5.93
N GLN A 27 -15.60 2.69 4.68
CA GLN A 27 -16.87 2.41 3.97
C GLN A 27 -16.70 1.30 2.93
N ARG A 28 -15.47 1.11 2.43
CA ARG A 28 -15.10 0.00 1.55
C ARG A 28 -14.07 -0.87 2.23
N LEU A 29 -14.41 -2.12 2.46
CA LEU A 29 -13.60 -3.09 3.19
C LEU A 29 -13.30 -4.27 2.28
N ALA A 30 -12.09 -4.82 2.37
CA ALA A 30 -11.75 -6.08 1.75
C ALA A 30 -11.37 -7.07 2.84
N PHE A 31 -11.75 -8.33 2.70
CA PHE A 31 -11.42 -9.34 3.69
C PHE A 31 -11.12 -10.69 3.02
N ASP A 32 -10.19 -11.42 3.62
CA ASP A 32 -9.76 -12.77 3.25
C ASP A 32 -9.97 -13.67 4.47
N GLU A 33 -10.98 -14.54 4.36
CA GLU A 33 -11.36 -15.48 5.43
C GLU A 33 -10.28 -16.57 5.61
N TRP A 34 -9.62 -16.98 4.53
CA TRP A 34 -8.63 -18.05 4.56
C TRP A 34 -7.33 -17.62 5.21
N LYS A 35 -6.89 -16.39 4.95
CA LYS A 35 -5.63 -15.84 5.50
C LYS A 35 -5.84 -14.92 6.69
N ALA A 36 -7.06 -14.80 7.19
CA ALA A 36 -7.43 -13.88 8.27
C ALA A 36 -6.89 -12.45 8.03
N ARG A 37 -7.16 -11.89 6.85
CA ARG A 37 -6.72 -10.52 6.50
C ARG A 37 -7.92 -9.62 6.29
N LEU A 38 -7.81 -8.41 6.82
CA LEU A 38 -8.83 -7.37 6.70
C LEU A 38 -8.14 -6.09 6.26
N TRP A 39 -8.70 -5.42 5.25
CA TRP A 39 -8.20 -4.15 4.75
C TRP A 39 -9.30 -3.11 4.66
N VAL A 40 -8.92 -1.86 4.91
CA VAL A 40 -9.73 -0.67 4.58
C VAL A 40 -9.24 -0.11 3.24
N VAL A 41 -10.12 -0.07 2.24
CA VAL A 41 -9.78 0.45 0.91
C VAL A 41 -9.98 1.96 0.88
N CYS A 42 -8.89 2.70 0.67
CA CYS A 42 -8.95 4.16 0.62
C CYS A 42 -9.72 4.65 -0.61
N PRO A 43 -10.78 5.47 -0.47
CA PRO A 43 -11.55 5.95 -1.63
C PRO A 43 -10.78 6.96 -2.50
N LYS A 44 -9.71 7.56 -1.98
CA LYS A 44 -8.89 8.56 -2.69
C LYS A 44 -7.83 7.92 -3.59
N CYS A 45 -7.14 6.89 -3.11
CA CYS A 45 -6.01 6.27 -3.85
C CYS A 45 -6.21 4.78 -4.16
N SER A 46 -7.35 4.20 -3.78
CA SER A 46 -7.72 2.79 -3.93
C SER A 46 -6.72 1.80 -3.33
N ARG A 47 -5.81 2.25 -2.46
CA ARG A 47 -4.89 1.36 -1.74
C ARG A 47 -5.56 0.72 -0.54
N TRP A 48 -5.19 -0.52 -0.30
CA TRP A 48 -5.72 -1.37 0.75
C TRP A 48 -4.82 -1.22 1.97
N ASN A 49 -5.37 -0.68 3.06
CA ASN A 49 -4.65 -0.47 4.31
C ASN A 49 -4.96 -1.65 5.21
N LEU A 50 -3.94 -2.41 5.60
CA LEU A 50 -4.10 -3.57 6.46
C LEU A 50 -4.60 -3.11 7.84
N ALA A 51 -5.70 -3.71 8.30
CA ALA A 51 -6.23 -3.47 9.64
C ALA A 51 -5.32 -4.15 10.70
N PRO A 52 -5.28 -3.67 11.96
CA PRO A 52 -4.54 -4.33 13.05
C PRO A 52 -5.00 -5.77 13.28
N LEU A 53 -4.20 -6.56 14.01
CA LEU A 53 -4.46 -7.99 14.24
C LEU A 53 -5.56 -8.24 15.28
N ASP A 54 -5.72 -7.34 16.25
CA ASP A 54 -6.62 -7.56 17.39
C ASP A 54 -8.08 -7.73 16.97
N ASP A 55 -8.69 -8.79 17.50
CA ASP A 55 -10.07 -9.26 17.22
C ASP A 55 -10.38 -9.39 15.72
N ARG A 56 -9.37 -9.63 14.87
CA ARG A 56 -9.58 -9.58 13.41
C ARG A 56 -10.51 -10.69 12.93
N LEU A 57 -10.52 -11.85 13.58
CA LEU A 57 -11.38 -12.97 13.19
C LEU A 57 -12.85 -12.64 13.40
N GLU A 58 -13.21 -12.11 14.57
CA GLU A 58 -14.57 -11.70 14.91
C GLU A 58 -15.08 -10.62 13.94
N LYS A 59 -14.20 -9.67 13.60
CA LYS A 59 -14.49 -8.61 12.63
C LYS A 59 -14.70 -9.17 11.23
N ILE A 60 -13.88 -10.13 10.79
CA ILE A 60 -14.02 -10.79 9.49
C ILE A 60 -15.32 -11.58 9.45
N GLU A 61 -15.66 -12.34 10.49
CA GLU A 61 -16.91 -13.08 10.55
C GLU A 61 -18.15 -12.16 10.50
N ALA A 62 -18.11 -11.04 11.20
CA ALA A 62 -19.19 -10.05 11.16
C ALA A 62 -19.37 -9.48 9.75
N LEU A 63 -18.26 -9.23 9.03
CA LEU A 63 -18.29 -8.84 7.63
C LEU A 63 -18.78 -9.96 6.72
N ALA A 64 -18.37 -11.21 6.94
CA ALA A 64 -18.83 -12.36 6.15
C ALA A 64 -20.35 -12.57 6.29
N ARG A 65 -20.88 -12.47 7.52
CA ARG A 65 -22.33 -12.51 7.79
C ARG A 65 -23.09 -11.38 7.09
N ALA A 66 -22.54 -10.16 7.10
CA ALA A 66 -23.15 -9.03 6.41
C ALA A 66 -23.07 -9.18 4.87
N ALA A 67 -21.93 -9.63 4.35
CA ALA A 67 -21.70 -9.89 2.94
C ALA A 67 -22.63 -10.98 2.39
N ALA A 68 -22.92 -12.02 3.17
CA ALA A 68 -23.89 -13.06 2.80
C ALA A 68 -25.31 -12.51 2.56
N ARG A 69 -25.66 -11.37 3.18
CA ARG A 69 -26.94 -10.66 3.01
C ARG A 69 -26.86 -9.54 1.96
N GLY A 70 -25.70 -9.31 1.37
CA GLY A 70 -25.45 -8.28 0.38
C GLY A 70 -25.77 -8.75 -1.04
N ARG A 71 -25.78 -7.79 -1.97
CA ARG A 71 -25.94 -8.08 -3.39
C ARG A 71 -24.59 -8.06 -4.10
N VAL A 72 -24.26 -9.14 -4.80
CA VAL A 72 -23.05 -9.20 -5.64
C VAL A 72 -23.16 -8.18 -6.77
N ALA A 73 -22.20 -7.27 -6.85
CA ALA A 73 -22.11 -6.24 -7.88
C ALA A 73 -21.13 -6.60 -9.00
N ALA A 74 -20.07 -7.35 -8.68
CA ALA A 74 -19.12 -7.93 -9.63
C ALA A 74 -18.40 -9.09 -8.95
N ALA A 75 -18.02 -10.11 -9.70
CA ALA A 75 -17.27 -11.25 -9.18
C ALA A 75 -16.36 -11.85 -10.25
N THR A 76 -15.29 -12.48 -9.80
CA THR A 76 -14.44 -13.42 -10.53
C THR A 76 -14.49 -14.77 -9.81
N GLU A 77 -13.57 -15.71 -10.10
CA GLU A 77 -13.60 -17.06 -9.53
C GLU A 77 -13.47 -17.08 -7.99
N GLN A 78 -12.68 -16.17 -7.43
CA GLN A 78 -12.25 -16.20 -6.01
C GLN A 78 -12.29 -14.81 -5.36
N VAL A 79 -12.80 -13.79 -6.06
CA VAL A 79 -12.97 -12.43 -5.53
C VAL A 79 -14.33 -11.88 -5.93
N ALA A 80 -15.05 -11.31 -4.96
CA ALA A 80 -16.36 -10.71 -5.20
C ALA A 80 -16.50 -9.33 -4.57
N LEU A 81 -17.02 -8.37 -5.33
CA LEU A 81 -17.53 -7.10 -4.81
C LEU A 81 -19.01 -7.26 -4.47
N ILE A 82 -19.32 -7.06 -3.20
CA ILE A 82 -20.65 -7.21 -2.61
C ILE A 82 -21.07 -5.84 -2.06
N ARG A 83 -22.28 -5.40 -2.42
CA ARG A 83 -22.88 -4.17 -1.89
C ARG A 83 -23.85 -4.53 -0.79
N TRP A 84 -23.65 -3.97 0.39
CA TRP A 84 -24.53 -4.16 1.53
C TRP A 84 -24.79 -2.81 2.18
N GLN A 85 -26.07 -2.40 2.20
CA GLN A 85 -26.46 -1.04 2.58
C GLN A 85 -25.63 0.03 1.83
N HIS A 86 -24.90 0.88 2.56
CA HIS A 86 -24.02 1.91 2.01
C HIS A 86 -22.53 1.51 2.04
N TYR A 87 -22.23 0.24 2.30
CA TYR A 87 -20.87 -0.32 2.31
C TYR A 87 -20.59 -1.17 1.07
N ASP A 88 -19.32 -1.17 0.68
CA ASP A 88 -18.77 -2.04 -0.35
C ASP A 88 -17.82 -3.06 0.30
N PHE A 89 -18.09 -4.34 0.11
CA PHE A 89 -17.26 -5.43 0.61
C PHE A 89 -16.57 -6.15 -0.54
N VAL A 90 -15.25 -6.31 -0.47
CA VAL A 90 -14.48 -7.14 -1.40
C VAL A 90 -14.10 -8.43 -0.66
N ARG A 91 -14.87 -9.50 -0.90
CA ARG A 91 -14.57 -10.82 -0.35
C ARG A 91 -13.48 -11.48 -1.19
N VAL A 92 -12.46 -12.00 -0.51
CA VAL A 92 -11.31 -12.68 -1.10
C VAL A 92 -11.27 -14.10 -0.54
N GLU A 93 -11.16 -15.08 -1.42
CA GLU A 93 -11.06 -16.49 -1.06
C GLU A 93 -9.62 -17.00 -1.31
N LYS A 94 -9.41 -17.89 -2.27
CA LYS A 94 -8.07 -18.36 -2.67
C LYS A 94 -7.73 -17.91 -4.09
N PRO A 95 -7.68 -16.59 -4.37
CA PRO A 95 -7.51 -16.11 -5.73
C PRO A 95 -6.15 -16.44 -6.29
N ARG A 96 -6.12 -16.64 -7.62
CA ARG A 96 -4.86 -16.61 -8.36
C ARG A 96 -4.26 -15.21 -8.24
N ARG A 97 -2.93 -15.10 -8.25
CA ARG A 97 -2.25 -13.81 -8.06
C ARG A 97 -2.63 -12.82 -9.16
N LEU A 98 -2.75 -13.27 -10.42
CA LEU A 98 -3.28 -12.45 -11.52
C LEU A 98 -4.65 -11.83 -11.18
N GLU A 99 -5.61 -12.65 -10.77
CA GLU A 99 -6.97 -12.22 -10.41
C GLU A 99 -6.94 -11.21 -9.25
N PHE A 100 -6.24 -11.57 -8.17
CA PHE A 100 -6.10 -10.71 -7.00
C PHE A 100 -5.46 -9.36 -7.36
N ALA A 101 -4.43 -9.38 -8.21
CA ALA A 101 -3.76 -8.17 -8.67
C ALA A 101 -4.71 -7.28 -9.48
N THR A 102 -5.53 -7.83 -10.37
CA THR A 102 -6.50 -7.06 -11.16
C THR A 102 -7.49 -6.31 -10.28
N TRP A 103 -8.04 -6.96 -9.26
CA TRP A 103 -8.91 -6.31 -8.27
C TRP A 103 -8.19 -5.24 -7.44
N ARG A 104 -6.98 -5.57 -6.96
CA ARG A 104 -6.24 -4.72 -6.02
C ARG A 104 -5.56 -3.52 -6.68
N TYR A 105 -5.05 -3.67 -7.91
CA TYR A 105 -4.26 -2.64 -8.61
C TYR A 105 -5.01 -2.02 -9.80
N GLY A 106 -5.99 -2.69 -10.40
CA GLY A 106 -6.78 -2.14 -11.51
C GLY A 106 -7.52 -0.86 -11.10
N GLU A 107 -8.20 -0.89 -9.95
CA GLU A 107 -8.88 0.29 -9.39
C GLU A 107 -7.90 1.40 -8.98
N ARG A 108 -6.64 1.07 -8.66
CA ARG A 108 -5.60 2.07 -8.38
C ARG A 108 -5.18 2.81 -9.64
N LEU A 109 -4.97 2.08 -10.75
CA LEU A 109 -4.62 2.72 -12.02
C LEU A 109 -5.75 3.64 -12.50
N LYS A 110 -7.01 3.22 -12.36
CA LYS A 110 -8.18 4.06 -12.62
C LYS A 110 -8.24 5.27 -11.70
N ALA A 111 -8.06 5.10 -10.39
CA ALA A 111 -8.07 6.20 -9.43
C ALA A 111 -6.95 7.21 -9.68
N ARG A 112 -5.72 6.74 -9.98
CA ARG A 112 -4.59 7.61 -10.39
C ARG A 112 -4.97 8.44 -11.62
N ARG A 113 -5.55 7.82 -12.65
CA ARG A 113 -5.99 8.51 -13.87
C ARG A 113 -7.09 9.54 -13.57
N ARG A 114 -8.07 9.19 -12.72
CA ARG A 114 -9.15 10.11 -12.31
C ARG A 114 -8.62 11.30 -11.51
N GLU A 115 -7.72 11.07 -10.56
CA GLU A 115 -7.10 12.13 -9.75
C GLU A 115 -6.23 13.08 -10.59
N GLN A 116 -5.49 12.53 -11.55
CA GLN A 116 -4.75 13.33 -12.53
C GLN A 116 -5.70 14.18 -13.38
N LEU A 117 -6.81 13.61 -13.88
CA LEU A 117 -7.80 14.33 -14.68
C LEU A 117 -8.49 15.45 -13.91
N LYS A 118 -8.76 15.28 -12.60
CA LYS A 118 -9.32 16.35 -11.75
C LYS A 118 -8.45 17.60 -11.69
N PHE A 119 -7.13 17.48 -11.86
CA PHE A 119 -6.22 18.61 -11.94
C PHE A 119 -6.04 19.10 -13.38
N VAL A 120 -5.79 18.16 -14.31
CA VAL A 120 -5.44 18.49 -15.70
C VAL A 120 -6.63 19.13 -16.43
N LEU A 121 -7.85 18.63 -16.25
CA LEU A 121 -9.04 19.12 -16.94
C LEU A 121 -9.36 20.59 -16.62
N PRO A 122 -9.51 21.03 -15.35
CA PRO A 122 -9.82 22.43 -15.07
C PRO A 122 -8.69 23.38 -15.48
N VAL A 123 -7.42 23.00 -15.30
CA VAL A 123 -6.28 23.80 -15.78
C VAL A 123 -6.31 23.92 -17.31
N THR A 124 -6.68 22.83 -18.00
CA THR A 124 -6.81 22.83 -19.45
C THR A 124 -7.95 23.73 -19.92
N VAL A 125 -9.13 23.59 -19.32
CA VAL A 125 -10.31 24.41 -19.64
C VAL A 125 -10.05 25.89 -19.39
N ALA A 126 -9.44 26.24 -18.25
CA ALA A 126 -9.09 27.62 -17.93
C ALA A 126 -8.09 28.21 -18.94
N ALA A 127 -7.07 27.44 -19.34
CA ALA A 127 -6.09 27.87 -20.33
C ALA A 127 -6.68 28.01 -21.74
N VAL A 128 -7.61 27.12 -22.15
CA VAL A 128 -8.36 27.26 -23.41
C VAL A 128 -9.26 28.50 -23.37
N GLY A 129 -9.97 28.74 -22.26
CA GLY A 129 -10.80 29.94 -22.08
C GLY A 129 -10.00 31.24 -22.16
N LEU A 130 -8.80 31.26 -21.57
CA LEU A 130 -7.87 32.39 -21.66
C LEU A 130 -7.34 32.57 -23.10
N ALA A 131 -7.03 31.47 -23.81
CA ALA A 131 -6.58 31.53 -25.20
C ALA A 131 -7.66 32.07 -26.15
N VAL A 132 -8.94 31.71 -25.93
CA VAL A 132 -10.11 32.25 -26.66
C VAL A 132 -10.29 33.74 -26.41
N ALA A 133 -10.09 34.20 -25.18
CA ALA A 133 -10.15 35.62 -24.86
C ALA A 133 -8.98 36.44 -25.44
N VAL A 134 -7.81 35.81 -25.67
CA VAL A 134 -6.55 36.49 -26.04
C VAL A 134 -6.30 36.52 -27.57
N ASN A 135 -7.12 35.89 -28.42
CA ASN A 135 -6.88 35.88 -29.88
C ASN A 135 -8.08 36.25 -30.75
N VAL A 136 -8.30 37.58 -30.88
CA VAL A 136 -8.91 38.22 -32.06
C VAL A 136 -7.84 38.83 -32.99
N THR A 137 -6.52 38.78 -32.68
CA THR A 137 -5.53 39.59 -33.42
C THR A 137 -4.27 38.92 -33.97
N ALA A 138 -3.88 37.69 -33.60
CA ALA A 138 -2.68 37.05 -34.17
C ALA A 138 -3.00 35.72 -34.86
N GLY A 139 -3.40 35.81 -36.14
CA GLY A 139 -3.71 34.67 -37.00
C GLY A 139 -2.60 33.61 -36.98
N GLY A 140 -2.98 32.35 -36.68
CA GLY A 140 -2.17 31.16 -36.98
C GLY A 140 -1.74 30.28 -35.80
N SER A 141 -1.73 30.75 -34.55
CA SER A 141 -1.14 29.98 -33.42
C SER A 141 -2.14 29.16 -32.58
N PHE A 142 -3.45 29.33 -32.79
CA PHE A 142 -4.48 28.79 -31.89
C PHE A 142 -4.45 27.25 -31.74
N GLY A 143 -4.21 26.53 -32.84
CA GLY A 143 -4.17 25.06 -32.85
C GLY A 143 -3.00 24.46 -32.05
N VAL A 144 -1.83 25.11 -32.08
CA VAL A 144 -0.62 24.61 -31.40
C VAL A 144 -0.71 24.79 -29.88
N PHE A 145 -1.27 25.91 -29.40
CA PHE A 145 -1.48 26.12 -27.97
C PHE A 145 -2.54 25.17 -27.41
N VAL A 146 -3.72 25.08 -28.03
CA VAL A 146 -4.81 24.18 -27.57
C VAL A 146 -4.37 22.71 -27.55
N TRP A 147 -3.62 22.25 -28.56
CA TRP A 147 -3.12 20.87 -28.62
C TRP A 147 -2.08 20.53 -27.53
N ASN A 148 -1.29 21.52 -27.06
CA ASN A 148 -0.24 21.30 -26.07
C ASN A 148 -0.67 21.56 -24.61
N ILE A 149 -1.80 22.24 -24.36
CA ILE A 149 -2.29 22.53 -23.01
C ILE A 149 -2.44 21.26 -22.14
N PRO A 150 -3.04 20.15 -22.61
CA PRO A 150 -3.13 18.93 -21.80
C PRO A 150 -1.75 18.38 -21.40
N ARG A 151 -0.75 18.47 -22.29
CA ARG A 151 0.64 18.09 -21.99
C ARG A 151 1.28 19.03 -20.97
N GLY A 152 1.04 20.34 -21.08
CA GLY A 152 1.51 21.34 -20.12
C GLY A 152 0.91 21.17 -18.73
N ALA A 153 -0.41 20.96 -18.65
CA ALA A 153 -1.12 20.68 -17.40
C ALA A 153 -0.64 19.37 -16.76
N GLN A 154 -0.40 18.33 -17.56
CA GLN A 154 0.16 17.07 -17.09
C GLN A 154 1.60 17.23 -16.55
N TRP A 155 2.43 18.01 -17.24
CA TRP A 155 3.77 18.33 -16.78
C TRP A 155 3.75 19.09 -15.44
N LEU A 156 2.83 20.05 -15.29
CA LEU A 156 2.66 20.81 -14.06
C LEU A 156 2.23 19.89 -12.90
N TYR A 157 1.24 19.02 -13.12
CA TYR A 157 0.81 18.03 -12.14
C TYR A 157 1.97 17.13 -11.69
N THR A 158 2.74 16.62 -12.66
CA THR A 158 3.92 15.78 -12.40
C THR A 158 4.98 16.53 -11.59
N ARG A 159 5.19 17.82 -11.84
CA ARG A 159 6.10 18.69 -11.05
C ARG A 159 5.62 18.85 -9.61
N ILE A 160 4.32 19.04 -9.39
CA ILE A 160 3.73 19.14 -8.05
C ILE A 160 3.93 17.84 -7.28
N VAL A 161 3.58 16.69 -7.89
CA VAL A 161 3.76 15.38 -7.24
C VAL A 161 5.23 15.07 -6.99
N GLY A 162 6.10 15.38 -7.95
CA GLY A 162 7.55 15.17 -7.82
C GLY A 162 8.21 16.00 -6.72
N ARG A 163 7.56 17.08 -6.25
CA ARG A 163 8.05 17.92 -5.15
C ARG A 163 7.64 17.42 -3.76
N ARG A 164 6.73 16.45 -3.66
CA ARG A 164 6.32 15.88 -2.36
C ARG A 164 7.52 15.28 -1.63
N SER A 165 7.64 15.57 -0.35
CA SER A 165 8.65 15.00 0.53
C SER A 165 8.41 13.51 0.71
N VAL A 166 9.50 12.76 0.83
CA VAL A 166 9.48 11.36 1.21
C VAL A 166 9.53 11.27 2.72
N GLY A 167 8.60 10.50 3.31
CA GLY A 167 8.57 10.23 4.74
C GLY A 167 9.63 9.19 5.07
N VAL A 168 10.79 9.67 5.51
CA VAL A 168 11.84 8.86 6.16
C VAL A 168 11.90 9.27 7.63
N ALA A 169 12.21 8.34 8.53
CA ALA A 169 12.28 8.63 9.96
C ALA A 169 13.33 9.72 10.24
N GLU A 170 14.49 9.60 9.59
CA GLU A 170 15.57 10.59 9.66
C GLU A 170 16.12 10.87 8.26
N PRO A 171 16.26 12.15 7.85
CA PRO A 171 16.84 12.49 6.56
C PRO A 171 18.30 12.02 6.46
N PRO A 172 18.67 11.17 5.48
CA PRO A 172 20.03 10.67 5.39
C PRO A 172 21.01 11.77 4.98
N ILE A 173 22.27 11.65 5.36
CA ILE A 173 23.34 12.59 4.99
C ILE A 173 24.11 12.02 3.81
N CYS A 174 24.47 12.85 2.84
CA CYS A 174 25.30 12.43 1.73
C CYS A 174 26.74 12.15 2.17
N GLU A 175 27.20 10.92 2.05
CA GLU A 175 28.56 10.48 2.42
C GLU A 175 29.67 11.22 1.64
N ARG A 176 29.36 11.73 0.45
CA ARG A 176 30.35 12.40 -0.42
C ARG A 176 30.49 13.90 -0.19
N CYS A 177 29.40 14.61 0.11
CA CYS A 177 29.41 16.08 0.23
C CYS A 177 28.81 16.61 1.54
N GLY A 178 28.44 15.73 2.49
CA GLY A 178 27.92 16.10 3.80
C GLY A 178 26.54 16.75 3.79
N THR A 179 25.86 16.81 2.65
CA THR A 179 24.55 17.48 2.54
C THR A 179 23.44 16.59 3.08
N VAL A 180 22.57 17.14 3.94
CA VAL A 180 21.35 16.48 4.40
C VAL A 180 20.38 16.30 3.24
N LEU A 181 20.00 15.05 2.94
CA LEU A 181 19.16 14.69 1.81
C LEU A 181 17.68 14.87 2.14
N GLN A 182 17.16 16.05 1.86
CA GLN A 182 15.71 16.30 1.85
C GLN A 182 15.06 15.60 0.64
N LEU A 183 14.69 14.33 0.84
CA LEU A 183 14.19 13.47 -0.21
C LEU A 183 12.81 13.91 -0.70
N ARG A 184 12.69 13.98 -2.02
CA ARG A 184 11.43 14.23 -2.73
C ARG A 184 11.15 13.06 -3.65
N ALA A 185 9.89 12.82 -3.98
CA ALA A 185 9.49 11.70 -4.83
C ALA A 185 10.25 11.64 -6.17
N ARG A 186 10.60 12.79 -6.75
CA ARG A 186 11.42 12.87 -7.98
C ARG A 186 12.88 12.45 -7.81
N HIS A 187 13.46 12.59 -6.62
CA HIS A 187 14.85 12.19 -6.35
C HIS A 187 14.97 10.67 -6.31
N VAL A 188 13.94 9.99 -5.78
CA VAL A 188 13.86 8.53 -5.76
C VAL A 188 13.87 7.92 -7.17
N ALA A 189 13.47 8.66 -8.21
CA ALA A 189 13.53 8.16 -9.60
C ALA A 189 14.95 7.75 -10.05
N TYR A 190 15.99 8.32 -9.43
CA TYR A 190 17.40 8.02 -9.72
C TYR A 190 17.99 6.96 -8.80
N ALA A 191 17.24 6.55 -7.78
CA ALA A 191 17.68 5.54 -6.85
C ALA A 191 17.75 4.15 -7.51
N ARG A 192 18.58 3.27 -6.96
CA ARG A 192 18.75 1.88 -7.39
C ARG A 192 18.35 0.96 -6.25
N VAL A 193 17.61 -0.09 -6.58
CA VAL A 193 17.32 -1.16 -5.62
C VAL A 193 18.57 -2.03 -5.52
N VAL A 194 18.98 -2.36 -4.30
CA VAL A 194 20.07 -3.30 -4.04
C VAL A 194 19.62 -4.33 -3.02
N GLY A 195 20.19 -5.53 -3.10
CA GLY A 195 19.91 -6.59 -2.14
C GLY A 195 20.77 -6.43 -0.90
N GLN A 196 20.19 -6.64 0.27
CA GLN A 196 20.93 -6.73 1.53
C GLN A 196 21.12 -8.19 1.95
N ALA A 197 22.21 -8.48 2.68
CA ALA A 197 22.60 -9.84 3.08
C ALA A 197 21.52 -10.62 3.88
N GLN A 198 20.59 -9.91 4.53
CA GLN A 198 19.47 -10.48 5.29
C GLN A 198 18.17 -10.64 4.45
N GLY A 199 18.24 -10.43 3.14
CA GLY A 199 17.07 -10.55 2.25
C GLY A 199 16.19 -9.30 2.20
N ASP A 200 16.57 -8.22 2.87
CA ASP A 200 15.86 -6.94 2.85
C ASP A 200 16.16 -6.10 1.61
N VAL A 201 15.18 -5.27 1.26
CA VAL A 201 15.30 -4.26 0.20
C VAL A 201 16.07 -3.07 0.73
N ALA A 202 17.20 -2.78 0.10
CA ALA A 202 17.92 -1.54 0.30
C ALA A 202 17.84 -0.65 -0.95
N LEU A 203 17.96 0.64 -0.74
CA LEU A 203 17.82 1.64 -1.79
C LEU A 203 19.02 2.59 -1.75
N ILE A 204 19.86 2.54 -2.77
CA ILE A 204 20.95 3.50 -2.95
C ILE A 204 20.38 4.76 -3.59
N LEU A 205 20.59 5.90 -2.94
CA LEU A 205 20.08 7.20 -3.34
C LEU A 205 21.18 8.01 -4.04
N SER A 206 20.82 8.66 -5.14
CA SER A 206 21.66 9.71 -5.73
C SER A 206 21.43 11.04 -5.00
N CYS A 207 22.51 11.69 -4.60
CA CYS A 207 22.50 13.00 -3.98
C CYS A 207 21.97 14.06 -4.97
N PRO A 208 20.91 14.83 -4.63
CA PRO A 208 20.42 15.89 -5.50
C PRO A 208 21.40 17.06 -5.69
N ASN A 209 22.40 17.20 -4.82
CA ASN A 209 23.38 18.29 -4.84
C ASN A 209 24.62 17.94 -5.66
N CYS A 210 25.29 16.83 -5.35
CA CYS A 210 26.54 16.43 -6.02
C CYS A 210 26.38 15.30 -7.05
N HIS A 211 25.16 14.78 -7.24
CA HIS A 211 24.79 13.70 -8.18
C HIS A 211 25.49 12.35 -7.98
N ALA A 212 26.38 12.23 -6.99
CA ALA A 212 26.97 10.95 -6.60
C ALA A 212 25.97 10.08 -5.84
N GLU A 213 26.28 8.79 -5.73
CA GLU A 213 25.63 7.93 -4.75
C GLU A 213 25.95 8.48 -3.37
N GLY A 214 24.89 8.84 -2.65
CA GLY A 214 25.01 9.69 -1.48
C GLY A 214 24.64 8.99 -0.18
N ALA A 215 23.68 8.07 -0.22
CA ALA A 215 23.23 7.38 0.97
C ALA A 215 22.51 6.09 0.61
N MET A 216 22.41 5.18 1.58
CA MET A 216 21.60 3.98 1.49
C MET A 216 20.44 4.06 2.48
N LEU A 217 19.23 3.78 2.02
CA LEU A 217 18.09 3.50 2.89
C LEU A 217 17.92 2.00 3.04
N VAL A 218 17.52 1.57 4.23
CA VAL A 218 17.21 0.17 4.57
C VAL A 218 15.85 0.08 5.25
N GLY A 219 15.32 -1.15 5.38
CA GLY A 219 14.11 -1.42 6.14
C GLY A 219 12.92 -0.54 5.74
N ARG A 220 12.18 -0.01 6.72
CA ARG A 220 10.94 0.77 6.49
C ARG A 220 11.15 2.00 5.62
N ASP A 221 12.27 2.70 5.76
CA ASP A 221 12.54 3.92 5.00
C ASP A 221 12.80 3.61 3.53
N ALA A 222 13.51 2.51 3.22
CA ALA A 222 13.67 2.03 1.84
C ALA A 222 12.31 1.70 1.21
N HIS A 223 11.46 0.99 1.93
CA HIS A 223 10.12 0.64 1.46
C HIS A 223 9.25 1.89 1.21
N ASN A 224 9.23 2.83 2.16
CA ASN A 224 8.47 4.07 2.03
C ASN A 224 8.96 4.91 0.84
N ALA A 225 10.28 5.08 0.71
CA ALA A 225 10.89 5.79 -0.40
C ALA A 225 10.53 5.13 -1.74
N LEU A 226 10.72 3.81 -1.85
CA LEU A 226 10.44 3.05 -3.06
C LEU A 226 8.97 3.18 -3.48
N ARG A 227 8.02 3.05 -2.55
CA ARG A 227 6.58 3.19 -2.82
C ARG A 227 6.20 4.58 -3.33
N GLN A 228 6.77 5.63 -2.74
CA GLN A 228 6.52 7.00 -3.17
C GLN A 228 7.19 7.32 -4.52
N GLY A 229 8.42 6.84 -4.72
CA GLY A 229 9.15 6.99 -5.98
C GLY A 229 8.46 6.28 -7.15
N LEU A 230 7.99 5.04 -6.96
CA LEU A 230 7.24 4.29 -7.98
C LEU A 230 5.90 4.95 -8.31
N THR A 231 5.21 5.50 -7.31
CA THR A 231 3.99 6.28 -7.54
C THR A 231 4.26 7.53 -8.40
N TYR A 232 5.36 8.24 -8.14
CA TYR A 232 5.78 9.36 -8.98
C TYR A 232 6.14 8.91 -10.41
N LEU A 233 6.90 7.82 -10.55
CA LEU A 233 7.31 7.30 -11.86
C LEU A 233 6.13 6.81 -12.71
N ALA A 234 5.10 6.24 -12.08
CA ALA A 234 3.87 5.86 -12.78
C ALA A 234 3.15 7.08 -13.39
N LEU A 235 3.25 8.26 -12.76
CA LEU A 235 2.68 9.51 -13.29
C LEU A 235 3.61 10.17 -14.33
N ALA A 236 4.91 10.22 -14.04
CA ALA A 236 5.89 10.94 -14.84
C ALA A 236 6.23 10.24 -16.16
N ARG A 237 6.12 8.90 -16.20
CA ARG A 237 6.42 8.07 -17.38
C ARG A 237 5.20 7.24 -17.73
N ALA A 238 4.23 7.90 -18.36
CA ALA A 238 3.02 7.29 -18.88
C ALA A 238 3.38 6.25 -19.96
N GLY A 239 3.45 4.99 -19.56
CA GLY A 239 3.41 3.82 -20.44
C GLY A 239 2.09 3.08 -20.25
N ARG A 240 1.72 2.21 -21.20
CA ARG A 240 0.57 1.30 -21.03
C ARG A 240 0.89 0.23 -19.99
N GLN A 241 0.79 0.59 -18.72
CA GLN A 241 0.87 -0.38 -17.64
C GLN A 241 -0.41 -1.20 -17.59
N ARG A 242 -0.30 -2.51 -17.88
CA ARG A 242 -1.36 -3.47 -17.63
C ARG A 242 -1.06 -4.24 -16.36
N VAL A 243 -2.08 -4.38 -15.52
CA VAL A 243 -1.97 -5.10 -14.25
C VAL A 243 -1.65 -6.57 -14.50
N GLU A 244 -2.18 -7.12 -15.58
CA GLU A 244 -1.99 -8.50 -15.99
C GLU A 244 -0.54 -8.78 -16.41
N ASP A 245 0.10 -7.85 -17.12
CA ASP A 245 1.50 -7.99 -17.53
C ASP A 245 2.42 -7.92 -16.31
N ALA A 246 2.16 -6.99 -15.39
CA ALA A 246 2.92 -6.84 -14.16
C ALA A 246 2.76 -8.06 -13.24
N ALA A 247 1.54 -8.59 -13.08
CA ALA A 247 1.29 -9.79 -12.28
C ALA A 247 2.02 -11.01 -12.86
N ARG A 248 1.99 -11.19 -14.18
CA ARG A 248 2.73 -12.26 -14.87
C ARG A 248 4.25 -12.13 -14.70
N LEU A 249 4.79 -10.91 -14.64
CA LEU A 249 6.21 -10.70 -14.33
C LEU A 249 6.57 -11.13 -12.90
N VAL A 250 5.69 -10.90 -11.93
CA VAL A 250 5.89 -11.37 -10.55
C VAL A 250 5.83 -12.90 -10.49
N GLU A 251 4.81 -13.52 -11.11
CA GLU A 251 4.66 -14.98 -11.15
C GLU A 251 5.83 -15.65 -11.88
N GLY A 252 6.17 -15.17 -13.08
CA GLY A 252 7.26 -15.72 -13.89
C GLY A 252 8.63 -15.54 -13.26
N ALA A 253 8.81 -14.55 -12.37
CA ALA A 253 10.02 -14.43 -11.57
C ALA A 253 10.07 -15.47 -10.43
N GLY A 254 8.99 -16.16 -10.08
CA GLY A 254 8.93 -17.05 -8.92
C GLY A 254 8.46 -16.37 -7.63
N GLY A 255 7.82 -15.20 -7.73
CA GLY A 255 7.21 -14.47 -6.62
C GLY A 255 7.87 -13.11 -6.31
N PRO A 256 7.32 -12.38 -5.32
CA PRO A 256 7.76 -11.03 -4.96
C PRO A 256 9.25 -10.92 -4.65
N ASP A 257 9.77 -11.82 -3.79
CA ASP A 257 11.16 -11.77 -3.33
C ASP A 257 12.14 -12.03 -4.47
N GLN A 258 11.83 -12.97 -5.37
CA GLN A 258 12.68 -13.28 -6.50
C GLN A 258 12.66 -12.15 -7.55
N LEU A 259 11.51 -11.50 -7.76
CA LEU A 259 11.44 -10.30 -8.62
C LEU A 259 12.26 -9.15 -8.05
N ILE A 260 12.15 -8.88 -6.74
CA ILE A 260 12.93 -7.84 -6.06
C ILE A 260 14.44 -8.12 -6.23
N ARG A 261 14.86 -9.38 -6.03
CA ARG A 261 16.25 -9.80 -6.24
C ARG A 261 16.71 -9.63 -7.69
N ASP A 262 15.90 -10.00 -8.69
CA ASP A 262 16.23 -9.78 -10.11
C ASP A 262 16.34 -8.29 -10.45
N VAL A 263 15.47 -7.44 -9.90
CA VAL A 263 15.59 -5.98 -10.07
C VAL A 263 16.88 -5.46 -9.42
N ALA A 264 17.21 -5.92 -8.22
CA ALA A 264 18.41 -5.52 -7.51
C ALA A 264 19.71 -5.87 -8.27
N ARG A 265 19.78 -7.09 -8.83
CA ARG A 265 20.95 -7.56 -9.60
C ARG A 265 21.24 -6.77 -10.87
N ARG A 266 20.23 -6.10 -11.43
CA ARG A 266 20.39 -5.34 -12.68
C ARG A 266 21.02 -3.97 -12.46
N GLU A 267 21.09 -3.51 -11.21
CA GLU A 267 21.70 -2.23 -10.85
C GLU A 267 21.14 -1.04 -11.65
N LEU A 268 19.88 -1.14 -12.06
CA LEU A 268 19.21 -0.10 -12.82
C LEU A 268 18.54 0.90 -11.88
N THR A 269 18.59 2.17 -12.28
CA THR A 269 17.78 3.20 -11.64
C THR A 269 16.28 2.90 -11.80
N LEU A 270 15.46 3.31 -10.84
CA LEU A 270 14.01 3.09 -10.93
C LEU A 270 13.39 3.70 -12.19
N ARG A 271 13.92 4.84 -12.68
CA ARG A 271 13.45 5.47 -13.93
C ARG A 271 13.78 4.68 -15.19
N SER A 272 14.85 3.87 -15.21
CA SER A 272 15.27 3.08 -16.36
C SER A 272 14.54 1.74 -16.47
N LEU A 273 13.84 1.30 -15.40
CA LEU A 273 12.95 0.14 -15.47
C LEU A 273 11.80 0.36 -16.47
N ALA A 274 11.44 -0.69 -17.20
CA ALA A 274 10.25 -0.71 -18.06
C ALA A 274 8.97 -0.44 -17.24
N PRO A 275 7.92 0.19 -17.82
CA PRO A 275 6.70 0.55 -17.10
C PRO A 275 6.02 -0.63 -16.38
N GLU A 276 5.95 -1.79 -17.03
CA GLU A 276 5.32 -3.01 -16.50
C GLU A 276 6.14 -3.56 -15.34
N ARG A 277 7.46 -3.54 -15.47
CA ARG A 277 8.40 -3.97 -14.42
C ARG A 277 8.40 -3.05 -13.21
N ARG A 278 8.18 -1.74 -13.39
CA ARG A 278 7.93 -0.80 -12.27
C ARG A 278 6.66 -1.13 -11.51
N LEU A 279 5.58 -1.46 -12.21
CA LEU A 279 4.33 -1.86 -11.58
C LEU A 279 4.49 -3.22 -10.88
N ALA A 280 5.19 -4.17 -11.49
CA ALA A 280 5.51 -5.47 -10.88
C ALA A 280 6.34 -5.29 -9.60
N LEU A 281 7.34 -4.39 -9.62
CA LEU A 281 8.10 -4.03 -8.43
C LEU A 281 7.22 -3.37 -7.36
N GLU A 282 6.30 -2.47 -7.74
CA GLU A 282 5.33 -1.89 -6.81
C GLU A 282 4.48 -2.99 -6.14
N MET A 283 4.01 -3.98 -6.91
CA MET A 283 3.24 -5.11 -6.40
C MET A 283 4.06 -5.95 -5.42
N ALA A 284 5.29 -6.29 -5.78
CA ALA A 284 6.17 -7.12 -4.97
C ALA A 284 6.52 -6.45 -3.64
N VAL A 285 6.85 -5.16 -3.67
CA VAL A 285 7.19 -4.36 -2.47
C VAL A 285 5.97 -4.19 -1.56
N ASP A 286 4.80 -3.95 -2.15
CA ASP A 286 3.54 -3.84 -1.38
C ASP A 286 3.20 -5.16 -0.68
N GLU A 287 3.40 -6.31 -1.34
CA GLU A 287 3.14 -7.63 -0.77
C GLU A 287 4.15 -8.01 0.31
N ARG A 288 5.45 -7.77 0.07
CA ARG A 288 6.50 -8.00 1.07
C ARG A 288 6.26 -7.18 2.33
N ALA A 289 5.94 -5.89 2.18
CA ALA A 289 5.64 -5.03 3.31
C ALA A 289 4.42 -5.50 4.11
N GLU A 290 3.41 -6.06 3.44
CA GLU A 290 2.24 -6.65 4.12
C GLU A 290 2.62 -7.88 4.93
N VAL A 291 3.43 -8.79 4.37
CA VAL A 291 3.92 -9.98 5.07
C VAL A 291 4.77 -9.60 6.29
N THR A 292 5.73 -8.69 6.14
CA THR A 292 6.57 -8.23 7.25
C THR A 292 5.77 -7.59 8.37
N GLU A 293 4.72 -6.82 8.04
CA GLU A 293 3.85 -6.23 9.06
C GLU A 293 3.02 -7.29 9.78
N LEU A 294 2.54 -8.33 9.08
CA LEU A 294 1.83 -9.44 9.70
C LEU A 294 2.74 -10.25 10.64
N GLU A 295 3.97 -10.56 10.20
CA GLU A 295 4.97 -11.26 11.02
C GLU A 295 5.35 -10.46 12.26
N ARG A 296 5.40 -9.12 12.16
CA ARG A 296 5.64 -8.25 13.30
C ARG A 296 4.48 -8.30 14.28
N GLN A 297 3.24 -8.15 13.79
CA GLN A 297 2.05 -8.21 14.64
C GLN A 297 1.92 -9.57 15.34
N TRP A 298 2.28 -10.65 14.65
CA TRP A 298 2.28 -11.99 15.23
C TRP A 298 3.31 -12.13 16.34
N ARG A 299 4.55 -11.68 16.11
CA ARG A 299 5.59 -11.66 17.16
C ARG A 299 5.21 -10.81 18.36
N ASP A 300 4.67 -9.60 18.11
CA ASP A 300 4.20 -8.72 19.19
C ASP A 300 3.08 -9.41 20.01
N ALA A 301 2.21 -10.19 19.37
CA ALA A 301 1.15 -10.95 20.05
C ALA A 301 1.68 -12.16 20.82
N GLU A 302 2.67 -12.88 20.30
CA GLU A 302 3.34 -13.97 21.02
C GLU A 302 4.07 -13.45 22.26
N GLU A 303 4.79 -12.33 22.15
CA GLU A 303 5.46 -11.70 23.29
C GLU A 303 4.45 -11.28 24.38
N LEU A 304 3.30 -10.73 23.98
CA LEU A 304 2.23 -10.40 24.92
C LEU A 304 1.63 -11.63 25.59
N ALA A 305 1.45 -12.73 24.86
CA ALA A 305 0.98 -14.00 25.41
C ALA A 305 1.98 -14.57 26.41
N ASP A 306 3.27 -14.57 26.08
CA ASP A 306 4.35 -15.03 26.97
C ASP A 306 4.41 -14.20 28.27
N ILE A 307 4.26 -12.88 28.17
CA ILE A 307 4.18 -12.01 29.35
C ILE A 307 2.95 -12.34 30.19
N ALA A 308 1.78 -12.53 29.56
CA ALA A 308 0.54 -12.87 30.26
C ALA A 308 0.66 -14.22 30.97
N ASP A 309 1.18 -15.24 30.28
CA ASP A 309 1.40 -16.58 30.85
C ASP A 309 2.43 -16.54 31.98
N GLY A 310 3.51 -15.76 31.84
CA GLY A 310 4.51 -15.55 32.88
C GLY A 310 4.00 -14.78 34.11
N GLN A 311 3.05 -13.85 33.93
CA GLN A 311 2.38 -13.17 35.06
C GLN A 311 1.32 -14.06 35.72
N LEU A 312 0.64 -14.91 34.95
CA LEU A 312 -0.31 -15.89 35.50
C LEU A 312 0.40 -17.06 36.19
N SER A 313 1.65 -17.39 35.83
CA SER A 313 2.45 -18.46 36.46
C SER A 313 3.23 -18.04 37.70
N THR A 314 3.20 -16.77 38.13
CA THR A 314 4.01 -16.26 39.26
C THR A 314 3.29 -16.23 40.61
N THR A 315 2.00 -16.57 40.66
CA THR A 315 1.33 -16.77 41.94
C THR A 315 1.56 -18.20 42.39
N THR A 316 2.57 -18.39 43.25
CA THR A 316 2.84 -19.64 43.97
C THR A 316 1.57 -20.22 44.62
N GLU A 317 0.65 -19.35 45.04
CA GLU A 317 -0.68 -19.69 45.55
C GLU A 317 -1.55 -20.41 44.51
N LEU A 318 -1.54 -19.99 43.23
CA LEU A 318 -2.33 -20.62 42.16
C LEU A 318 -1.77 -22.00 41.79
N GLU A 319 -0.44 -22.17 41.76
CA GLU A 319 0.18 -23.49 41.55
C GLU A 319 -0.06 -24.45 42.72
N GLU A 320 -0.07 -23.96 43.96
CA GLU A 320 -0.41 -24.74 45.15
C GLU A 320 -1.89 -25.14 45.17
N GLU A 321 -2.79 -24.24 44.77
CA GLU A 321 -4.23 -24.52 44.69
C GLU A 321 -4.53 -25.53 43.57
N LEU A 322 -3.87 -25.42 42.41
CA LEU A 322 -3.93 -26.42 41.32
C LEU A 322 -3.38 -27.77 41.75
N ARG A 323 -2.29 -27.82 42.54
CA ARG A 323 -1.79 -29.06 43.13
C ARG A 323 -2.75 -29.66 44.15
N ARG A 324 -3.42 -28.83 44.97
CA ARG A 324 -4.45 -29.31 45.91
C ARG A 324 -5.65 -29.90 45.20
N LEU A 325 -6.13 -29.26 44.14
CA LEU A 325 -7.26 -29.76 43.34
C LEU A 325 -6.91 -31.05 42.60
N LYS A 326 -5.69 -31.19 42.06
CA LYS A 326 -5.22 -32.44 41.42
C LYS A 326 -4.95 -33.58 42.42
N LYS A 327 -4.68 -33.28 43.69
CA LYS A 327 -4.50 -34.29 44.75
C LYS A 327 -5.82 -34.75 45.38
N ARG A 328 -6.95 -34.10 45.07
CA ARG A 328 -8.26 -34.54 45.53
C ARG A 328 -8.65 -35.79 44.73
N PRO A 329 -8.84 -36.96 45.38
CA PRO A 329 -9.25 -38.16 44.66
C PRO A 329 -10.62 -37.93 44.03
N GLU A 330 -10.85 -38.48 42.82
CA GLU A 330 -12.18 -38.62 42.23
C GLU A 330 -13.07 -39.39 43.22
N GLY A 331 -13.86 -38.66 44.00
CA GLY A 331 -14.62 -39.25 45.09
C GLY A 331 -15.38 -38.19 45.87
N ASP A 332 -16.35 -37.56 45.19
CA ASP A 332 -17.67 -37.25 45.72
C ASP A 332 -18.40 -36.36 44.72
N GLN A 333 -19.09 -36.99 43.77
CA GLN A 333 -20.28 -36.40 43.18
C GLN A 333 -21.44 -36.68 44.16
N PRO A 334 -22.06 -35.67 44.77
CA PRO A 334 -23.28 -35.91 45.52
C PRO A 334 -24.41 -36.14 44.52
N SER A 335 -24.97 -37.34 44.55
CA SER A 335 -26.25 -37.67 43.93
C SER A 335 -27.38 -36.99 44.71
N SER A 336 -28.07 -36.03 44.09
CA SER A 336 -29.52 -35.80 44.13
C SER A 336 -29.92 -34.65 43.22
#